data_AF-A0A6C0EC34-F1
#
_entry.id   AF-A0A6C0EC34-F1
#
_cell.length_a   1.000
_cell.length_b   1.000
_cell.length_c   1.000
_cell.angle_alpha   90.00
_cell.angle_beta   90.00
_cell.angle_gamma   90.00
#
_symmetry.space_group_name_H-M   'P 1'
#
loop_
_entity.id
_entity.type
_entity.pdbx_description
1 polymer ?
#
loop_
_entity_poly.entity_id
_entity_poly.type
_entity_poly.pdbx_seq_one_letter_code
_entity_poly.pdbx_strand_id
1 'polypeptide(L)'
;MSNNIVCDMIKHIEYLYETDNPLIERFANLNMLYDALHDLNEVVGMDEIKGAIIKIIKFLIIDLEYRKSTNFDGHMLHTVIYGNPGVGKTLIGSILAKIWGGIGILKPAKSPPKTDLQNELIDRIAKLTIMLKKIDVKESSTQTDMPIEEFKKLPIYRYDSDAVYRRHKIPLLSVPIQKQRDQYYTLQKYDLPQKPLVKKKEVAQDEKPQVEIPKEPPKKKLNRTHFTPPLIIISRNDLVGQYMGHSSEKTNSVLNEALQAGKAVFIDEAYSLVHDEKDSFGHEAINELNLFMSTHPELIIIFAGYKDKIESTLFTYQKGFKRRCKWVFEISNYTPKMLTKIFKKQMESSFWKVDIKDEDLDAFFEKNKNNFESFAGDTEKLSFCCKLEYACLRFDDIYSTQELKKTIYKTINKNILLKAYEDYKSNMPNKENELLTYFS
;
A
#
# COMPACT_ATOMS: atom_id res chain seq x y z
N MET A 1 10.48 -20.57 21.50
CA MET A 1 10.99 -19.71 20.42
C MET A 1 9.92 -19.66 19.35
N SER A 2 9.17 -18.56 19.24
CA SER A 2 8.25 -18.38 18.12
C SER A 2 9.08 -18.31 16.84
N ASN A 3 9.02 -19.32 15.98
CA ASN A 3 9.57 -19.26 14.63
C ASN A 3 8.90 -18.07 13.94
N ASN A 4 9.62 -16.96 13.84
CA ASN A 4 9.12 -15.77 13.20
C ASN A 4 9.21 -16.00 11.69
N ILE A 5 8.11 -16.50 11.12
CA ILE A 5 8.02 -16.92 9.71
C ILE A 5 8.39 -15.80 8.73
N VAL A 6 8.24 -14.54 9.15
CA VAL A 6 8.65 -13.36 8.37
C VAL A 6 10.16 -13.18 8.43
N CYS A 7 10.78 -13.35 9.60
CA CYS A 7 12.23 -13.31 9.75
C CYS A 7 12.91 -14.42 8.93
N ASP A 8 12.32 -15.62 8.90
CA ASP A 8 12.84 -16.71 8.05
C ASP A 8 12.73 -16.35 6.56
N MET A 9 11.63 -15.70 6.15
CA MET A 9 11.49 -15.21 4.77
C MET A 9 12.53 -14.13 4.43
N ILE A 10 12.80 -13.20 5.35
CA ILE A 10 13.84 -12.17 5.17
C ILE A 10 15.20 -12.82 4.96
N LYS A 11 15.58 -13.78 5.81
CA LYS A 11 16.84 -14.53 5.68
C LYS A 11 16.93 -15.29 4.35
N HIS A 12 15.82 -15.85 3.87
CA HIS A 12 15.81 -16.52 2.57
C HIS A 12 16.08 -15.52 1.44
N ILE A 13 15.49 -14.32 1.48
CA ILE A 13 15.74 -13.27 0.48
C ILE A 13 17.20 -12.78 0.56
N GLU A 14 17.74 -12.57 1.76
CA GLU A 14 19.15 -12.22 1.97
C GLU A 14 20.08 -13.29 1.40
N TYR A 15 19.81 -14.57 1.68
CA TYR A 15 20.59 -15.68 1.14
C TYR A 15 20.55 -15.75 -0.39
N LEU A 16 19.38 -15.57 -1.00
CA LEU A 16 19.28 -15.50 -2.46
C LEU A 16 20.16 -14.37 -3.02
N TYR A 17 20.24 -13.23 -2.31
CA TYR A 17 21.00 -12.05 -2.73
C TYR A 17 22.50 -12.24 -2.57
N GLU A 18 22.93 -12.85 -1.47
CA GLU A 18 24.32 -13.18 -1.22
C GLU A 18 24.86 -14.23 -2.20
N THR A 19 23.99 -15.13 -2.67
CA THR A 19 24.35 -16.19 -3.62
C THR A 19 24.19 -15.80 -5.09
N ASP A 20 23.85 -14.54 -5.39
CA ASP A 20 23.56 -14.06 -6.75
C ASP A 20 22.58 -14.98 -7.50
N ASN A 21 21.53 -15.44 -6.80
CA ASN A 21 20.57 -16.37 -7.36
C ASN A 21 19.81 -15.72 -8.54
N PRO A 22 19.65 -16.39 -9.69
CA PRO A 22 18.95 -15.85 -10.87
C PRO A 22 17.52 -15.39 -10.61
N LEU A 23 16.87 -15.90 -9.56
CA LEU A 23 15.52 -15.50 -9.18
C LEU A 23 15.46 -14.01 -8.80
N ILE A 24 16.55 -13.40 -8.35
CA ILE A 24 16.57 -12.00 -7.95
C ILE A 24 16.37 -11.05 -9.11
N GLU A 25 16.92 -11.39 -10.27
CA GLU A 25 16.76 -10.59 -11.49
C GLU A 25 15.30 -10.57 -11.99
N ARG A 26 14.45 -11.48 -11.48
CA ARG A 26 13.02 -11.53 -11.81
C ARG A 26 12.17 -10.56 -11.00
N PHE A 27 12.65 -10.08 -9.86
CA PHE A 27 11.94 -9.08 -9.08
C PHE A 27 12.01 -7.72 -9.76
N ALA A 28 10.88 -7.01 -9.84
CA ALA A 28 10.89 -5.64 -10.36
C ALA A 28 11.66 -4.69 -9.43
N ASN A 29 11.54 -4.88 -8.12
CA ASN A 29 12.29 -4.10 -7.13
C ASN A 29 12.52 -4.93 -5.85
N LEU A 30 13.68 -5.58 -5.77
CA LEU A 30 14.08 -6.37 -4.61
C LEU A 30 14.11 -5.55 -3.31
N ASN A 31 14.61 -4.31 -3.36
CA ASN A 31 14.73 -3.45 -2.17
C ASN A 31 13.35 -3.09 -1.61
N MET A 32 12.34 -2.87 -2.46
CA MET A 32 10.97 -2.62 -2.03
C MET A 32 10.33 -3.85 -1.39
N LEU A 33 10.55 -5.05 -1.97
CA LEU A 33 10.09 -6.30 -1.35
C LEU A 33 10.74 -6.51 0.02
N TYR A 34 12.04 -6.25 0.11
CA TYR A 34 12.80 -6.36 1.35
C TYR A 34 12.32 -5.36 2.43
N ASP A 35 12.08 -4.10 2.06
CA ASP A 35 11.48 -3.10 2.95
C ASP A 35 10.10 -3.54 3.44
N ALA A 36 9.25 -4.06 2.54
CA ALA A 36 7.91 -4.53 2.90
C ALA A 36 7.93 -5.72 3.87
N LEU A 37 8.88 -6.65 3.71
CA LEU A 37 9.05 -7.78 4.63
C LEU A 37 9.50 -7.31 6.02
N HIS A 38 10.38 -6.30 6.08
CA HIS A 38 10.75 -5.68 7.35
C HIS A 38 9.58 -4.92 7.98
N ASP A 39 8.84 -4.13 7.21
CA ASP A 39 7.61 -3.47 7.68
C ASP A 39 6.63 -4.49 8.26
N LEU A 40 6.41 -5.62 7.56
CA LEU A 40 5.57 -6.73 8.02
C LEU A 40 6.11 -7.37 9.31
N ASN A 41 7.41 -7.57 9.42
CA ASN A 41 8.04 -8.15 10.59
C ASN A 41 7.83 -7.27 11.84
N GLU A 42 7.90 -5.95 11.67
CA GLU A 42 7.70 -5.00 12.76
C GLU A 42 6.23 -4.74 13.13
N VAL A 43 5.26 -5.26 12.39
CA VAL A 43 3.84 -5.19 12.79
C VAL A 43 3.67 -5.96 14.11
N VAL A 44 2.98 -5.36 15.09
CA VAL A 44 2.74 -6.02 16.38
C VAL A 44 1.63 -7.07 16.22
N GLY A 45 1.92 -8.33 16.58
CA GLY A 45 0.94 -9.42 16.50
C GLY A 45 0.62 -9.88 15.07
N MET A 46 -0.64 -10.25 14.84
CA MET A 46 -1.17 -10.71 13.53
C MET A 46 -0.48 -11.94 12.94
N ASP A 47 -0.08 -12.90 13.78
CA ASP A 47 0.74 -14.04 13.35
C ASP A 47 0.07 -14.88 12.24
N GLU A 48 -1.25 -15.06 12.30
CA GLU A 48 -2.02 -15.78 11.27
C GLU A 48 -1.99 -15.05 9.93
N ILE A 49 -2.19 -13.72 9.94
CA ILE A 49 -2.16 -12.89 8.73
C ILE A 49 -0.75 -12.87 8.14
N LYS A 50 0.27 -12.69 8.98
CA LYS A 50 1.68 -12.77 8.55
C LYS A 50 1.97 -14.10 7.89
N GLY A 51 1.54 -15.21 8.49
CA GLY A 51 1.67 -16.54 7.93
C GLY A 51 0.98 -16.69 6.57
N ALA A 52 -0.24 -16.15 6.44
CA ALA A 52 -0.98 -16.15 5.17
C ALA A 52 -0.28 -15.30 4.09
N ILE A 53 0.19 -14.09 4.43
CA ILE A 53 0.94 -13.21 3.51
C ILE A 53 2.23 -13.89 3.05
N ILE A 54 3.00 -14.50 3.96
CA ILE A 54 4.22 -15.21 3.58
C ILE A 54 3.92 -16.40 2.65
N LYS A 55 2.82 -17.13 2.86
CA LYS A 55 2.40 -18.20 1.93
C LYS A 55 2.10 -17.63 0.53
N ILE A 56 1.41 -16.50 0.46
CA ILE A 56 1.11 -15.79 -0.80
C ILE A 56 2.41 -15.37 -1.47
N ILE A 57 3.34 -14.73 -0.76
CA ILE A 57 4.64 -14.32 -1.30
C ILE A 57 5.39 -15.52 -1.88
N LYS A 58 5.49 -16.63 -1.13
CA LYS A 58 6.15 -17.86 -1.61
C LYS A 58 5.49 -18.38 -2.89
N PHE A 59 4.16 -18.43 -2.93
CA PHE A 59 3.44 -18.82 -4.13
C PHE A 59 3.79 -17.92 -5.32
N LEU A 60 3.74 -16.60 -5.14
CA LEU A 60 4.03 -15.62 -6.19
C LEU A 60 5.48 -15.69 -6.68
N ILE A 61 6.44 -15.92 -5.78
CA ILE A 61 7.86 -16.06 -6.12
C ILE A 61 8.11 -17.30 -6.98
N ILE A 62 7.56 -18.45 -6.57
CA ILE A 62 7.71 -19.69 -7.33
C ILE A 62 7.01 -19.58 -8.68
N ASP A 63 5.83 -18.99 -8.68
CA ASP A 63 5.07 -18.72 -9.89
C ASP A 63 5.82 -17.77 -10.86
N LEU A 64 6.60 -16.81 -10.36
CA LEU A 64 7.54 -16.01 -11.18
C LEU A 64 8.66 -16.84 -11.80
N GLU A 65 9.12 -17.91 -11.15
CA GLU A 65 10.19 -18.79 -11.66
C GLU A 65 9.73 -19.51 -12.94
N TYR A 66 8.49 -20.01 -12.96
CA TYR A 66 7.97 -20.84 -14.05
C TYR A 66 7.44 -20.05 -15.27
N ARG A 67 7.35 -18.72 -15.23
CA ARG A 67 6.55 -17.94 -16.21
C ARG A 67 7.24 -17.44 -17.49
N LYS A 68 6.46 -17.49 -18.59
CA LYS A 68 6.56 -16.70 -19.84
C LYS A 68 5.38 -15.72 -20.06
N SER A 69 4.36 -15.70 -19.18
CA SER A 69 3.07 -15.00 -19.35
C SER A 69 2.80 -13.98 -18.22
N THR A 70 2.00 -12.95 -18.50
CA THR A 70 1.69 -11.82 -17.61
C THR A 70 0.51 -12.05 -16.65
N ASN A 71 -0.29 -13.10 -16.81
CA ASN A 71 -1.51 -13.31 -16.02
C ASN A 71 -1.32 -14.38 -14.95
N PHE A 72 -1.86 -14.10 -13.75
CA PHE A 72 -1.67 -14.89 -12.53
C PHE A 72 -2.36 -16.27 -12.51
N ASP A 73 -2.22 -17.12 -13.53
CA ASP A 73 -3.03 -18.36 -13.71
C ASP A 73 -4.55 -18.10 -13.57
N GLY A 74 -5.00 -16.87 -13.89
CA GLY A 74 -6.38 -16.44 -13.69
C GLY A 74 -6.77 -16.15 -12.22
N HIS A 75 -5.81 -16.10 -11.29
CA HIS A 75 -6.03 -15.69 -9.90
C HIS A 75 -5.85 -14.18 -9.74
N MET A 76 -6.99 -13.49 -9.59
CA MET A 76 -7.00 -12.09 -9.18
C MET A 76 -6.50 -11.96 -7.72
N LEU A 77 -5.74 -10.89 -7.44
CA LEU A 77 -5.18 -10.60 -6.13
C LEU A 77 -6.01 -9.60 -5.32
N HIS A 78 -7.24 -9.30 -5.77
CA HIS A 78 -8.16 -8.47 -5.00
C HIS A 78 -8.31 -9.04 -3.58
N THR A 79 -8.23 -8.13 -2.62
CA THR A 79 -8.08 -8.46 -1.20
C THR A 79 -9.15 -7.75 -0.39
N VAL A 80 -9.64 -8.39 0.66
CA VAL A 80 -10.55 -7.79 1.62
C VAL A 80 -9.89 -7.85 2.99
N ILE A 81 -9.88 -6.73 3.70
CA ILE A 81 -9.30 -6.58 5.03
C ILE A 81 -10.41 -6.18 6.00
N TYR A 82 -10.85 -7.14 6.82
CA TYR A 82 -11.76 -6.90 7.92
C TYR A 82 -11.01 -6.46 9.17
N GLY A 83 -11.65 -5.59 9.96
CA GLY A 83 -11.17 -5.28 11.31
C GLY A 83 -11.81 -4.04 11.91
N ASN A 84 -11.70 -3.94 13.23
CA ASN A 84 -12.19 -2.80 14.02
C ASN A 84 -11.40 -1.50 13.73
N PRO A 85 -11.83 -0.32 14.22
CA PRO A 85 -11.08 0.91 14.02
C PRO A 85 -9.69 0.80 14.65
N GLY A 86 -8.68 1.39 14.01
CA GLY A 86 -7.31 1.44 14.54
C GLY A 86 -6.60 0.10 14.74
N VAL A 87 -7.08 -0.99 14.14
CA VAL A 87 -6.35 -2.27 14.13
C VAL A 87 -5.22 -2.34 13.09
N GLY A 88 -5.11 -1.35 12.19
CA GLY A 88 -4.03 -1.28 11.19
C GLY A 88 -4.39 -1.81 9.79
N LYS A 89 -5.66 -1.71 9.37
CA LYS A 89 -6.12 -2.13 8.02
C LYS A 89 -5.31 -1.46 6.90
N THR A 90 -5.15 -0.14 6.95
CA THR A 90 -4.40 0.66 5.97
C THR A 90 -2.89 0.34 5.99
N LEU A 91 -2.34 0.00 7.16
CA LEU A 91 -0.95 -0.43 7.29
C LEU A 91 -0.72 -1.75 6.53
N ILE A 92 -1.58 -2.75 6.73
CA ILE A 92 -1.50 -4.01 5.99
C ILE A 92 -1.70 -3.79 4.48
N GLY A 93 -2.66 -2.94 4.08
CA GLY A 93 -2.87 -2.59 2.68
C GLY A 93 -1.63 -1.97 2.02
N SER A 94 -0.94 -1.09 2.76
CA SER A 94 0.31 -0.46 2.31
C SER A 94 1.45 -1.47 2.15
N ILE A 95 1.60 -2.39 3.11
CA ILE A 95 2.60 -3.46 3.05
C ILE A 95 2.34 -4.40 1.86
N LEU A 96 1.09 -4.81 1.65
CA LEU A 96 0.70 -5.62 0.49
C LEU A 96 1.02 -4.93 -0.84
N ALA A 97 0.73 -3.63 -0.96
CA ALA A 97 1.07 -2.85 -2.15
C ALA A 97 2.58 -2.83 -2.42
N LYS A 98 3.42 -2.63 -1.38
CA LYS A 98 4.88 -2.71 -1.53
C LYS A 98 5.35 -4.11 -1.93
N ILE A 99 4.76 -5.17 -1.37
CA ILE A 99 5.07 -6.56 -1.75
C ILE A 99 4.77 -6.77 -3.24
N TRP A 100 3.57 -6.42 -3.69
CA TRP A 100 3.17 -6.59 -5.09
C TRP A 100 4.00 -5.73 -6.04
N GLY A 101 4.35 -4.50 -5.65
CA GLY A 101 5.27 -3.65 -6.40
C GLY A 101 6.69 -4.22 -6.48
N GLY A 102 7.23 -4.71 -5.37
CA GLY A 102 8.57 -5.29 -5.32
C GLY A 102 8.69 -6.58 -6.12
N ILE A 103 7.66 -7.43 -6.08
CA ILE A 103 7.57 -8.65 -6.90
C ILE A 103 7.41 -8.31 -8.39
N GLY A 104 6.82 -7.16 -8.73
CA GLY A 104 6.58 -6.74 -10.12
C GLY A 104 5.20 -7.10 -10.65
N ILE A 105 4.24 -7.26 -9.75
CA ILE A 105 2.83 -7.52 -10.05
C ILE A 105 2.14 -6.23 -10.46
N LEU A 106 2.40 -5.15 -9.73
CA LEU A 106 1.90 -3.83 -10.06
C LEU A 106 2.74 -3.27 -11.20
N LYS A 107 2.23 -3.37 -12.43
CA LYS A 107 2.89 -2.85 -13.62
C LYS A 107 2.18 -1.58 -14.05
N PRO A 108 2.90 -0.45 -14.25
CA PRO A 108 2.29 0.68 -14.92
C PRO A 108 1.84 0.22 -16.31
N ALA A 109 0.59 0.51 -16.67
CA ALA A 109 0.15 0.29 -18.03
C ALA A 109 1.14 0.99 -18.98
N LYS A 110 1.56 0.32 -20.06
CA LYS A 110 2.36 0.98 -21.10
C LYS A 110 1.60 2.25 -21.45
N SER A 111 2.22 3.42 -21.23
CA SER A 111 1.67 4.69 -21.71
C SER A 111 1.20 4.45 -23.15
N PRO A 112 -0.01 4.91 -23.55
CA PRO A 112 -0.33 4.92 -24.98
C PRO A 112 0.88 5.52 -25.71
N PRO A 113 1.29 4.96 -26.87
CA PRO A 113 2.47 5.46 -27.56
C PRO A 113 2.35 6.97 -27.62
N LYS A 114 3.26 7.67 -26.94
CA LYS A 114 3.29 9.14 -26.92
C LYS A 114 3.17 9.56 -28.38
N THR A 115 2.17 10.35 -28.72
CA THR A 115 2.01 10.86 -30.08
C THR A 115 3.35 11.48 -30.49
N ASP A 116 3.73 11.39 -31.78
CA ASP A 116 5.04 11.84 -32.27
C ASP A 116 5.40 13.25 -31.78
N LEU A 117 4.39 14.11 -31.60
CA LEU A 117 4.48 15.45 -31.03
C LEU A 117 5.00 15.51 -29.58
N GLN A 118 4.54 14.59 -28.71
CA GLN A 118 4.99 14.52 -27.31
C GLN A 118 6.43 14.02 -27.21
N ASN A 119 6.84 13.09 -28.07
CA ASN A 119 8.23 12.63 -28.14
C ASN A 119 9.15 13.72 -28.68
N GLU A 120 8.71 14.49 -29.67
CA GLU A 120 9.46 15.62 -30.23
C GLU A 120 9.66 16.73 -29.19
N LEU A 121 8.63 17.03 -28.38
CA LEU A 121 8.73 18.00 -27.27
C LEU A 121 9.74 17.56 -26.21
N ILE A 122 9.74 16.28 -25.82
CA ILE A 122 10.68 15.75 -24.84
C ILE A 122 12.12 15.81 -25.37
N ASP A 123 12.32 15.46 -26.64
CA ASP A 123 13.66 15.49 -27.27
C ASP A 123 14.17 16.94 -27.41
N ARG A 124 13.29 17.89 -27.70
CA ARG A 124 13.63 19.34 -27.71
C ARG A 124 14.01 19.85 -26.32
N ILE A 125 13.26 19.50 -25.28
CA ILE A 125 13.56 19.88 -23.89
C ILE A 125 14.90 19.28 -23.44
N ALA A 126 15.17 18.02 -23.78
CA ALA A 126 16.44 17.36 -23.47
C ALA A 126 17.63 18.05 -24.17
N LYS A 127 17.49 18.37 -25.47
CA LYS A 127 18.52 19.12 -26.23
C LYS A 127 18.79 20.51 -25.66
N LEU A 128 17.76 21.26 -25.29
CA LEU A 128 17.90 22.57 -24.65
C LEU A 128 18.59 22.47 -23.29
N THR A 129 18.25 21.46 -22.48
CA THR A 129 18.87 21.24 -21.17
C THR A 129 20.36 20.93 -21.31
N ILE A 130 20.75 20.14 -22.32
CA ILE A 130 22.15 19.85 -22.62
C ILE A 130 22.89 21.10 -23.14
N MET A 131 22.25 21.91 -24.00
CA MET A 131 22.83 23.18 -24.44
C MET A 131 23.06 24.14 -23.28
N LEU A 132 22.07 24.32 -22.40
CA LEU A 132 22.17 25.18 -21.22
C LEU A 132 23.30 24.74 -20.29
N LYS A 133 23.47 23.42 -20.08
CA LYS A 133 24.60 22.88 -19.31
C LYS A 133 25.98 23.08 -19.96
N LYS A 134 26.04 23.25 -21.28
CA LYS A 134 27.30 23.52 -22.01
C LYS A 134 27.69 25.00 -21.97
N ILE A 135 26.77 25.89 -21.63
CA ILE A 135 27.03 27.34 -21.55
C ILE A 135 27.75 27.70 -20.24
N ASP A 136 27.76 26.83 -19.23
CA ASP A 136 28.29 27.15 -17.88
C ASP A 136 29.77 26.85 -17.65
N VAL A 137 30.58 26.68 -18.69
CA VAL A 137 32.05 26.60 -18.54
C VAL A 137 32.73 27.32 -19.70
N LYS A 138 33.03 28.62 -19.52
CA LYS A 138 34.30 29.27 -19.88
C LYS A 138 34.31 30.75 -19.50
N GLU A 139 35.09 31.01 -18.46
CA GLU A 139 35.92 32.20 -18.19
C GLU A 139 35.30 33.57 -17.91
N SER A 140 35.93 34.14 -16.88
CA SER A 140 35.86 35.47 -16.31
C SER A 140 36.17 36.61 -17.27
N SER A 141 35.75 37.81 -16.82
CA SER A 141 36.24 39.16 -17.18
C SER A 141 35.77 39.72 -18.52
N THR A 142 34.72 40.55 -18.47
CA THR A 142 34.78 42.01 -18.71
C THR A 142 33.37 42.60 -18.64
N GLN A 143 33.26 43.76 -18.01
CA GLN A 143 32.09 44.63 -18.13
C GLN A 143 31.73 44.83 -19.60
N THR A 144 30.46 44.69 -19.95
CA THR A 144 29.76 45.61 -20.85
C THR A 144 28.26 45.41 -20.67
N ASP A 145 27.61 46.47 -20.21
CA ASP A 145 26.16 46.62 -20.21
C ASP A 145 25.60 46.41 -21.63
N MET A 146 24.47 45.72 -21.73
CA MET A 146 23.58 45.87 -22.89
C MET A 146 22.14 46.13 -22.43
N PRO A 147 21.40 47.05 -23.09
CA PRO A 147 20.16 47.62 -22.56
C PRO A 147 18.95 46.73 -22.84
N ILE A 148 17.95 46.83 -21.96
CA ILE A 148 16.71 46.03 -21.87
C ILE A 148 15.76 46.16 -23.10
N GLU A 149 16.14 46.83 -24.19
CA GLU A 149 15.20 47.14 -25.29
C GLU A 149 15.04 46.07 -26.39
N GLU A 150 15.85 45.00 -26.45
CA GLU A 150 15.66 43.94 -27.47
C GLU A 150 14.67 42.83 -27.10
N PHE A 151 14.22 42.75 -25.84
CA PHE A 151 13.21 41.75 -25.43
C PHE A 151 11.78 42.04 -25.94
N LYS A 152 11.54 43.21 -26.55
CA LYS A 152 10.23 43.59 -27.11
C LYS A 152 9.97 43.12 -28.55
N LYS A 153 10.92 42.45 -29.21
CA LYS A 153 10.78 42.00 -30.62
C LYS A 153 10.44 40.52 -30.80
N LEU A 154 10.22 39.75 -29.74
CA LEU A 154 9.77 38.36 -29.88
C LEU A 154 8.26 38.32 -30.18
N PRO A 155 7.82 37.59 -31.22
CA PRO A 155 6.40 37.54 -31.58
C PRO A 155 5.62 36.79 -30.49
N ILE A 156 4.77 37.53 -29.80
CA ILE A 156 3.79 37.00 -28.85
C ILE A 156 2.73 36.25 -29.67
N TYR A 157 2.74 34.92 -29.65
CA TYR A 157 1.58 34.16 -30.11
C TYR A 157 0.46 34.31 -29.08
N ARG A 158 -0.53 35.14 -29.42
CA ARG A 158 -1.86 35.14 -28.79
C ARG A 158 -2.52 33.80 -29.09
N TYR A 159 -2.98 33.12 -28.04
CA TYR A 159 -3.91 32.00 -28.18
C TYR A 159 -5.28 32.59 -28.51
N ASP A 160 -5.75 32.43 -29.74
CA ASP A 160 -7.14 32.68 -30.11
C ASP A 160 -7.96 31.42 -29.79
N SER A 161 -8.81 31.54 -28.78
CA SER A 161 -9.92 30.62 -28.51
C SER A 161 -11.03 30.91 -29.50
N ASP A 162 -11.02 30.23 -30.66
CA ASP A 162 -12.18 29.93 -31.54
C ASP A 162 -11.73 29.84 -33.01
N ALA A 163 -11.27 28.66 -33.44
CA ALA A 163 -11.09 28.39 -34.87
C ALA A 163 -11.11 26.89 -35.20
N VAL A 164 -12.23 26.47 -35.77
CA VAL A 164 -12.34 25.43 -36.83
C VAL A 164 -12.50 23.98 -36.37
N TYR A 165 -13.75 23.64 -36.04
CA TYR A 165 -14.37 22.40 -36.55
C TYR A 165 -14.41 22.45 -38.09
N ARG A 166 -13.59 21.64 -38.78
CA ARG A 166 -13.87 21.23 -40.17
C ARG A 166 -13.57 19.74 -40.37
N ARG A 167 -14.67 19.02 -40.53
CA ARG A 167 -14.83 17.67 -41.10
C ARG A 167 -13.70 17.27 -42.07
N HIS A 168 -13.03 16.16 -41.77
CA HIS A 168 -12.50 15.27 -42.80
C HIS A 168 -13.10 13.89 -42.59
N LYS A 169 -13.88 13.44 -43.58
CA LYS A 169 -14.46 12.11 -43.69
C LYS A 169 -13.34 11.06 -43.73
N ILE A 170 -13.33 10.12 -42.79
CA ILE A 170 -12.57 8.87 -42.89
C ILE A 170 -13.60 7.74 -43.09
N PRO A 171 -13.43 6.87 -44.11
CA PRO A 171 -14.42 5.84 -44.44
C PRO A 171 -14.50 4.75 -43.37
N LEU A 172 -15.73 4.35 -43.04
CA LEU A 172 -16.07 3.16 -42.27
C LEU A 172 -15.64 1.90 -43.03
N LEU A 173 -14.54 1.27 -42.62
CA LEU A 173 -14.28 -0.13 -42.97
C LEU A 173 -15.15 -1.01 -42.06
N SER A 174 -16.29 -1.43 -42.61
CA SER A 174 -17.12 -2.48 -42.08
C SER A 174 -16.46 -3.83 -42.37
N VAL A 175 -16.00 -4.52 -41.32
CA VAL A 175 -15.61 -5.93 -41.41
C VAL A 175 -16.81 -6.76 -40.94
N PRO A 176 -17.25 -7.77 -41.72
CA PRO A 176 -18.46 -8.52 -41.40
C PRO A 176 -18.29 -9.40 -40.15
N ILE A 177 -19.29 -9.31 -39.27
CA ILE A 177 -19.50 -10.22 -38.15
C ILE A 177 -19.94 -11.57 -38.73
N GLN A 178 -19.08 -12.58 -38.70
CA GLN A 178 -19.51 -13.98 -38.82
C GLN A 178 -19.63 -14.60 -37.43
N LYS A 179 -20.89 -14.95 -37.11
CA LYS A 179 -21.31 -15.80 -35.99
C LYS A 179 -20.57 -17.14 -36.05
N GLN A 180 -19.95 -17.56 -34.96
CA GLN A 180 -20.02 -18.95 -34.50
C GLN A 180 -20.15 -18.96 -32.97
N ARG A 181 -21.38 -19.21 -32.53
CA ARG A 181 -21.67 -19.79 -31.21
C ARG A 181 -21.36 -21.28 -31.27
N ASP A 182 -21.09 -21.83 -30.09
CA ASP A 182 -21.05 -23.24 -29.71
C ASP A 182 -19.71 -23.98 -29.89
N GLN A 183 -18.99 -24.12 -28.78
CA GLN A 183 -18.50 -25.42 -28.30
C GLN A 183 -18.02 -25.32 -26.84
N TYR A 184 -18.88 -25.77 -25.91
CA TYR A 184 -18.52 -26.10 -24.54
C TYR A 184 -17.86 -27.50 -24.49
N TYR A 185 -16.91 -27.65 -23.57
CA TYR A 185 -16.28 -28.88 -23.05
C TYR A 185 -15.75 -29.93 -24.04
N THR A 186 -14.42 -30.00 -24.16
CA THR A 186 -13.74 -31.29 -24.32
C THR A 186 -12.71 -31.43 -23.19
N LEU A 187 -13.01 -32.27 -22.21
CA LEU A 187 -12.02 -32.78 -21.26
C LEU A 187 -11.03 -33.64 -22.07
N GLN A 188 -9.88 -33.08 -22.43
CA GLN A 188 -8.74 -33.92 -22.80
C GLN A 188 -8.26 -34.61 -21.53
N LYS A 189 -8.46 -35.92 -21.46
CA LYS A 189 -7.74 -36.79 -20.52
C LYS A 189 -6.24 -36.58 -20.78
N TYR A 190 -5.57 -35.87 -19.88
CA TYR A 190 -4.12 -35.92 -19.82
C TYR A 190 -3.72 -37.31 -19.33
N ASP A 191 -3.26 -38.16 -20.25
CA ASP A 191 -2.47 -39.33 -19.88
C ASP A 191 -1.17 -38.84 -19.25
N LEU A 192 -1.11 -38.90 -17.92
CA LEU A 192 0.13 -38.74 -17.16
C LEU A 192 1.12 -39.81 -17.66
N PRO A 193 2.37 -39.45 -18.03
CA PRO A 193 3.38 -40.46 -18.31
C PRO A 193 3.64 -41.27 -17.03
N GLN A 194 3.16 -42.51 -17.00
CA GLN A 194 3.50 -43.45 -15.94
C GLN A 194 4.99 -43.79 -16.09
N LYS A 195 5.83 -43.18 -15.24
CA LYS A 195 7.21 -43.65 -15.05
C LYS A 195 7.16 -45.11 -14.59
N PRO A 196 7.98 -46.02 -15.15
CA PRO A 196 8.01 -47.40 -14.72
C PRO A 196 8.38 -47.48 -13.23
N LEU A 197 7.66 -48.32 -12.49
CA LEU A 197 7.94 -48.66 -11.09
C LEU A 197 9.33 -49.30 -11.01
N VAL A 198 10.31 -48.52 -10.56
CA VAL A 198 11.63 -49.04 -10.19
C VAL A 198 11.46 -49.90 -8.95
N LYS A 199 11.82 -51.18 -9.07
CA LYS A 199 11.79 -52.18 -8.00
C LYS A 199 12.57 -51.68 -6.78
N LYS A 200 11.96 -51.78 -5.60
CA LYS A 200 12.61 -51.58 -4.30
C LYS A 200 13.85 -52.49 -4.20
N LYS A 201 15.03 -51.90 -4.08
CA LYS A 201 16.16 -52.52 -3.39
C LYS A 201 16.17 -51.96 -1.97
N GLU A 202 16.07 -52.85 -0.99
CA GLU A 202 16.30 -52.52 0.41
C GLU A 202 17.81 -52.39 0.71
N VAL A 203 18.07 -51.60 1.76
CA VAL A 203 19.28 -51.51 2.59
C VAL A 203 20.40 -50.57 2.11
N ALA A 204 20.45 -49.39 2.71
CA ALA A 204 21.54 -48.95 3.60
C ALA A 204 21.08 -47.73 4.42
N GLN A 205 21.35 -47.74 5.73
CA GLN A 205 21.20 -46.59 6.60
C GLN A 205 22.34 -45.62 6.29
N ASP A 206 22.09 -44.56 5.53
CA ASP A 206 23.05 -43.48 5.34
C ASP A 206 22.42 -42.13 5.70
N GLU A 207 23.24 -41.30 6.31
CA GLU A 207 22.94 -40.13 7.12
C GLU A 207 22.11 -39.06 6.40
N LYS A 208 21.30 -38.31 7.16
CA LYS A 208 20.64 -37.08 6.66
C LYS A 208 21.71 -36.18 6.05
N PRO A 209 21.59 -35.70 4.79
CA PRO A 209 22.51 -34.70 4.29
C PRO A 209 22.32 -33.43 5.10
N GLN A 210 23.30 -33.14 5.97
CA GLN A 210 23.47 -31.82 6.52
C GLN A 210 23.80 -30.90 5.34
N VAL A 211 22.92 -29.96 5.06
CA VAL A 211 23.22 -28.87 4.15
C VAL A 211 24.30 -28.03 4.84
N GLU A 212 25.57 -28.29 4.53
CA GLU A 212 26.67 -27.44 4.97
C GLU A 212 26.49 -26.07 4.31
N ILE A 213 26.13 -25.08 5.13
CA ILE A 213 26.09 -23.67 4.76
C ILE A 213 27.53 -23.26 4.41
N PRO A 214 27.81 -22.72 3.21
CA PRO A 214 29.16 -22.36 2.79
C PRO A 214 29.84 -21.40 3.80
N LYS A 215 31.07 -21.73 4.22
CA LYS A 215 31.90 -21.00 5.19
C LYS A 215 32.65 -19.78 4.61
N GLU A 216 32.11 -19.11 3.59
CA GLU A 216 32.67 -17.82 3.13
C GLU A 216 31.83 -16.66 3.67
N PRO A 217 32.45 -15.56 4.15
CA PRO A 217 31.71 -14.39 4.59
C PRO A 217 30.89 -13.80 3.42
N PRO A 218 29.69 -13.25 3.68
CA PRO A 218 28.78 -12.84 2.62
C PRO A 218 29.40 -11.72 1.77
N LYS A 219 29.43 -11.93 0.45
CA LYS A 219 30.09 -11.03 -0.53
C LYS A 219 29.31 -9.74 -0.80
N LYS A 220 28.02 -9.66 -0.40
CA LYS A 220 27.12 -8.50 -0.58
C LYS A 220 26.13 -8.42 0.58
N LYS A 221 25.73 -7.20 0.99
CA LYS A 221 24.70 -6.99 2.03
C LYS A 221 23.54 -6.16 1.49
N LEU A 222 22.32 -6.63 1.73
CA LEU A 222 21.11 -5.91 1.35
C LEU A 222 20.77 -4.88 2.44
N ASN A 223 20.64 -3.62 2.06
CA ASN A 223 20.33 -2.53 2.99
C ASN A 223 18.86 -2.14 2.87
N ARG A 224 18.20 -1.95 4.01
CA ARG A 224 16.83 -1.48 4.03
C ARG A 224 16.78 -0.04 3.53
N THR A 225 15.87 0.22 2.60
CA THR A 225 15.55 1.54 2.08
C THR A 225 14.04 1.71 2.18
N HIS A 226 13.57 2.81 2.76
CA HIS A 226 12.14 3.01 2.96
C HIS A 226 11.48 3.47 1.65
N PHE A 227 10.55 2.67 1.14
CA PHE A 227 9.78 3.01 -0.06
C PHE A 227 8.42 3.61 0.28
N THR A 228 7.95 4.53 -0.55
CA THR A 228 6.54 4.91 -0.56
C THR A 228 5.72 3.76 -1.16
N PRO A 229 4.65 3.29 -0.50
CA PRO A 229 3.77 2.26 -1.06
C PRO A 229 3.21 2.69 -2.42
N PRO A 230 3.22 1.83 -3.45
CA PRO A 230 2.50 2.05 -4.71
C PRO A 230 0.99 1.83 -4.50
N LEU A 231 0.38 2.68 -3.68
CA LEU A 231 -1.01 2.59 -3.23
C LEU A 231 -1.71 3.94 -3.41
N ILE A 232 -2.94 3.93 -3.92
CA ILE A 232 -3.85 5.07 -3.89
C ILE A 232 -4.96 4.74 -2.90
N ILE A 233 -5.17 5.60 -1.89
CA ILE A 233 -6.25 5.46 -0.93
C ILE A 233 -7.43 6.30 -1.42
N ILE A 234 -8.59 5.67 -1.52
CA ILE A 234 -9.81 6.30 -2.01
C ILE A 234 -10.98 5.98 -1.08
N SER A 235 -12.01 6.81 -1.18
CA SER A 235 -13.24 6.76 -0.41
C SER A 235 -14.46 6.87 -1.33
N ARG A 236 -15.68 6.82 -0.76
CA ARG A 236 -16.92 7.09 -1.52
C ARG A 236 -16.85 8.41 -2.29
N ASN A 237 -16.28 9.45 -1.69
CA ASN A 237 -16.21 10.78 -2.29
C ASN A 237 -15.37 10.81 -3.57
N ASP A 238 -14.47 9.86 -3.75
CA ASP A 238 -13.59 9.78 -4.92
C ASP A 238 -14.25 9.01 -6.06
N LEU A 239 -15.20 8.11 -5.76
CA LEU A 239 -15.84 7.24 -6.75
C LEU A 239 -17.25 7.70 -7.15
N VAL A 240 -18.01 8.23 -6.19
CA VAL A 240 -19.42 8.55 -6.40
C VAL A 240 -19.56 10.00 -6.89
N GLY A 241 -20.34 10.19 -7.96
CA GLY A 241 -20.66 11.47 -8.56
C GLY A 241 -21.83 12.18 -7.87
N GLN A 242 -22.06 13.44 -8.26
CA GLN A 242 -23.20 14.24 -7.78
C GLN A 242 -24.41 14.18 -8.73
N TYR A 243 -24.21 13.65 -9.95
CA TYR A 243 -25.19 13.61 -11.03
C TYR A 243 -25.24 12.21 -11.65
N MET A 244 -26.36 11.86 -12.29
CA MET A 244 -26.53 10.55 -12.93
C MET A 244 -25.51 10.34 -14.05
N GLY A 245 -24.86 9.18 -14.09
CA GLY A 245 -23.83 8.87 -15.09
C GLY A 245 -22.43 9.36 -14.74
N HIS A 246 -22.28 10.23 -13.73
CA HIS A 246 -20.96 10.74 -13.33
C HIS A 246 -20.20 9.75 -12.44
N SER A 247 -20.89 8.82 -11.76
CA SER A 247 -20.23 7.86 -10.87
C SER A 247 -19.40 6.86 -11.67
N SER A 248 -19.89 6.38 -12.81
CA SER A 248 -19.13 5.51 -13.71
C SER A 248 -17.90 6.21 -14.30
N GLU A 249 -18.03 7.45 -14.77
CA GLU A 249 -16.90 8.20 -15.33
C GLU A 249 -15.83 8.49 -14.27
N LYS A 250 -16.26 8.94 -13.09
CA LYS A 250 -15.37 9.26 -11.97
C LYS A 250 -14.64 8.01 -11.45
N THR A 251 -15.38 6.91 -11.28
CA THR A 251 -14.80 5.61 -10.92
C THR A 251 -13.77 5.15 -11.95
N ASN A 252 -14.12 5.18 -13.25
CA ASN A 252 -13.18 4.82 -14.30
C ASN A 252 -11.92 5.70 -14.33
N SER A 253 -12.07 7.01 -14.14
CA SER A 253 -10.94 7.94 -14.14
C SER A 253 -9.91 7.57 -13.06
N VAL A 254 -10.38 7.38 -11.82
CA VAL A 254 -9.53 7.03 -10.66
C VAL A 254 -8.87 5.66 -10.85
N LEU A 255 -9.61 4.66 -11.34
CA LEU A 255 -9.07 3.31 -11.57
C LEU A 255 -8.03 3.30 -12.71
N ASN A 256 -8.27 4.08 -13.76
CA ASN A 256 -7.29 4.23 -14.85
C ASN A 256 -6.02 4.96 -14.39
N GLU A 257 -6.14 5.99 -13.55
CA GLU A 257 -4.97 6.66 -12.96
C GLU A 257 -4.12 5.66 -12.15
N ALA A 258 -4.77 4.87 -11.29
CA ALA A 258 -4.09 3.85 -10.51
C ALA A 258 -3.38 2.82 -11.39
N LEU A 259 -4.07 2.34 -12.43
CA LEU A 259 -3.55 1.38 -13.40
C LEU A 259 -2.34 1.93 -14.18
N GLN A 260 -2.44 3.16 -14.69
CA GLN A 260 -1.36 3.82 -15.42
C GLN A 260 -0.15 4.09 -14.53
N ALA A 261 -0.37 4.45 -13.27
CA ALA A 261 0.69 4.66 -12.29
C ALA A 261 1.31 3.35 -11.77
N GLY A 262 0.72 2.18 -12.07
CA GLY A 262 1.14 0.90 -11.52
C GLY A 262 0.95 0.83 -10.01
N LYS A 263 -0.21 1.31 -9.52
CA LYS A 263 -0.55 1.35 -8.10
C LYS A 263 -1.75 0.45 -7.80
N ALA A 264 -1.77 -0.12 -6.61
CA ALA A 264 -2.96 -0.75 -6.06
C ALA A 264 -3.94 0.32 -5.56
N VAL A 265 -5.23 0.00 -5.55
CA VAL A 265 -6.30 0.85 -5.05
C VAL A 265 -6.76 0.34 -3.70
N PHE A 266 -6.74 1.18 -2.68
CA PHE A 266 -7.23 0.88 -1.33
C PHE A 266 -8.51 1.66 -1.06
N ILE A 267 -9.61 0.96 -0.83
CA ILE A 267 -10.91 1.56 -0.52
C ILE A 267 -11.11 1.42 0.98
N ASP A 268 -10.93 2.51 1.70
CA ASP A 268 -11.23 2.54 3.13
C ASP A 268 -12.74 2.67 3.35
N GLU A 269 -13.21 2.06 4.43
CA GLU A 269 -14.63 1.96 4.76
C GLU A 269 -15.51 1.57 3.55
N ALA A 270 -15.12 0.51 2.83
CA ALA A 270 -15.72 0.11 1.57
C ALA A 270 -17.25 -0.15 1.64
N TYR A 271 -17.77 -0.45 2.83
CA TYR A 271 -19.22 -0.58 3.06
C TYR A 271 -19.98 0.75 2.82
N SER A 272 -19.30 1.90 2.83
CA SER A 272 -19.87 3.23 2.59
C SER A 272 -20.12 3.51 1.10
N LEU A 273 -19.56 2.72 0.18
CA LEU A 273 -19.76 2.91 -1.25
C LEU A 273 -21.22 2.75 -1.69
N VAL A 274 -22.03 2.03 -0.92
CA VAL A 274 -23.46 1.84 -1.16
C VAL A 274 -24.18 1.85 0.18
N HIS A 275 -25.13 2.75 0.35
CA HIS A 275 -25.88 2.86 1.60
C HIS A 275 -27.11 1.94 1.64
N ASP A 276 -27.89 1.90 0.56
CA ASP A 276 -29.12 1.12 0.46
C ASP A 276 -29.45 0.73 -1.00
N GLU A 277 -30.59 0.07 -1.21
CA GLU A 277 -31.08 -0.30 -2.55
C GLU A 277 -31.44 0.90 -3.44
N LYS A 278 -31.72 2.08 -2.84
CA LYS A 278 -32.14 3.28 -3.55
C LYS A 278 -30.96 4.16 -3.95
N ASP A 279 -29.77 3.91 -3.42
CA ASP A 279 -28.51 4.61 -3.72
C ASP A 279 -28.00 4.31 -5.13
N SER A 280 -28.72 4.81 -6.15
CA SER A 280 -28.41 4.56 -7.56
C SER A 280 -26.97 4.95 -7.93
N PHE A 281 -26.43 6.00 -7.33
CA PHE A 281 -25.06 6.46 -7.57
C PHE A 281 -24.02 5.51 -6.98
N GLY A 282 -24.26 4.99 -5.78
CA GLY A 282 -23.42 3.96 -5.18
C GLY A 282 -23.44 2.67 -6.00
N HIS A 283 -24.64 2.22 -6.41
CA HIS A 283 -24.80 1.05 -7.28
C HIS A 283 -24.07 1.19 -8.61
N GLU A 284 -24.13 2.37 -9.23
CA GLU A 284 -23.38 2.68 -10.44
C GLU A 284 -21.86 2.51 -10.22
N ALA A 285 -21.32 3.08 -9.14
CA ALA A 285 -19.89 2.99 -8.82
C ALA A 285 -19.42 1.55 -8.56
N ILE A 286 -20.15 0.76 -7.77
CA ILE A 286 -19.76 -0.64 -7.51
C ILE A 286 -19.89 -1.54 -8.74
N ASN A 287 -20.83 -1.25 -9.64
CA ASN A 287 -20.98 -1.98 -10.89
C ASN A 287 -19.81 -1.69 -11.84
N GLU A 288 -19.43 -0.41 -11.94
CA GLU A 288 -18.26 0.00 -12.71
C GLU A 288 -16.98 -0.63 -12.17
N LEU A 289 -16.79 -0.60 -10.85
CA LEU A 289 -15.65 -1.23 -10.19
C LEU A 289 -15.57 -2.74 -10.50
N ASN A 290 -16.71 -3.44 -10.43
CA ASN A 290 -16.77 -4.88 -10.75
C ASN A 290 -16.46 -5.17 -12.23
N LEU A 291 -16.92 -4.32 -13.13
CA LEU A 291 -16.59 -4.40 -14.55
C LEU A 291 -15.09 -4.18 -14.77
N PHE A 292 -14.53 -3.12 -14.18
CA PHE A 292 -13.11 -2.77 -14.31
C PHE A 292 -12.19 -3.89 -13.84
N MET A 293 -12.47 -4.50 -12.68
CA MET A 293 -11.71 -5.66 -12.18
C MET A 293 -11.72 -6.87 -13.13
N SER A 294 -12.75 -6.97 -13.98
CA SER A 294 -12.84 -8.06 -14.97
C SER A 294 -12.05 -7.76 -16.23
N THR A 295 -12.00 -6.48 -16.62
CA THR A 295 -11.29 -6.01 -17.81
C THR A 295 -9.78 -5.87 -17.56
N HIS A 296 -9.40 -5.51 -16.33
CA HIS A 296 -8.02 -5.20 -15.93
C HIS A 296 -7.55 -6.10 -14.79
N PRO A 297 -7.23 -7.39 -15.06
CA PRO A 297 -6.74 -8.32 -14.04
C PRO A 297 -5.42 -7.91 -13.40
N GLU A 298 -4.67 -7.00 -14.02
CA GLU A 298 -3.44 -6.40 -13.51
C GLU A 298 -3.68 -5.37 -12.40
N LEU A 299 -4.89 -4.79 -12.31
CA LEU A 299 -5.23 -3.86 -11.23
C LEU A 299 -5.55 -4.65 -9.96
N ILE A 300 -4.96 -4.24 -8.83
CA ILE A 300 -5.29 -4.81 -7.53
C ILE A 300 -6.11 -3.81 -6.74
N ILE A 301 -7.22 -4.30 -6.17
CA ILE A 301 -8.11 -3.53 -5.31
C ILE A 301 -8.16 -4.19 -3.95
N ILE A 302 -7.96 -3.38 -2.91
CA ILE A 302 -8.05 -3.77 -1.50
C ILE A 302 -9.27 -3.09 -0.90
N PHE A 303 -10.24 -3.87 -0.42
CA PHE A 303 -11.40 -3.36 0.31
C PHE A 303 -11.13 -3.46 1.81
N ALA A 304 -11.32 -2.38 2.56
CA ALA A 304 -11.17 -2.37 4.01
C ALA A 304 -12.46 -1.93 4.72
N GLY A 305 -12.77 -2.52 5.87
CA GLY A 305 -13.93 -2.13 6.68
C GLY A 305 -14.34 -3.17 7.72
N TYR A 306 -15.51 -2.97 8.32
CA TYR A 306 -16.06 -3.93 9.27
C TYR A 306 -16.66 -5.12 8.55
N LYS A 307 -16.40 -6.33 9.06
CA LYS A 307 -16.85 -7.59 8.48
C LYS A 307 -18.35 -7.61 8.22
N ASP A 308 -19.14 -7.34 9.26
CA ASP A 308 -20.60 -7.39 9.18
C ASP A 308 -21.15 -6.34 8.22
N LYS A 309 -20.53 -5.15 8.16
CA LYS A 309 -20.98 -4.09 7.24
C LYS A 309 -20.63 -4.42 5.78
N ILE A 310 -19.42 -4.90 5.49
CA ILE A 310 -19.03 -5.26 4.11
C ILE A 310 -19.87 -6.43 3.58
N GLU A 311 -20.11 -7.45 4.40
CA GLU A 311 -20.92 -8.60 3.99
C GLU A 311 -22.40 -8.19 3.80
N SER A 312 -22.96 -7.38 4.70
CA SER A 312 -24.36 -6.95 4.62
C SER A 312 -24.64 -5.89 3.55
N THR A 313 -23.66 -5.07 3.15
CA THR A 313 -23.84 -4.07 2.09
C THR A 313 -23.14 -4.48 0.79
N LEU A 314 -21.83 -4.29 0.72
CA LEU A 314 -21.04 -4.37 -0.50
C LEU A 314 -21.20 -5.72 -1.23
N PHE A 315 -21.12 -6.85 -0.51
CA PHE A 315 -21.23 -8.18 -1.11
C PHE A 315 -22.67 -8.64 -1.33
N THR A 316 -23.62 -8.04 -0.60
CA THR A 316 -25.05 -8.25 -0.82
C THR A 316 -25.48 -7.59 -2.13
N TYR A 317 -25.05 -6.34 -2.37
CA TYR A 317 -25.40 -5.59 -3.57
C TYR A 317 -24.56 -5.98 -4.80
N GLN A 318 -23.29 -6.36 -4.62
CA GLN A 318 -22.44 -6.87 -5.71
C GLN A 318 -21.81 -8.22 -5.38
N LYS A 319 -22.55 -9.29 -5.68
CA LYS A 319 -22.09 -10.68 -5.50
C LYS A 319 -20.83 -11.01 -6.32
N GLY A 320 -20.54 -10.24 -7.36
CA GLY A 320 -19.33 -10.37 -8.18
C GLY A 320 -18.03 -10.15 -7.41
N PHE A 321 -18.06 -9.32 -6.35
CA PHE A 321 -16.88 -9.03 -5.53
C PHE A 321 -16.42 -10.24 -4.71
N LYS A 322 -17.36 -10.97 -4.10
CA LYS A 322 -17.06 -12.14 -3.27
C LYS A 322 -16.32 -13.24 -4.03
N ARG A 323 -16.56 -13.36 -5.33
CA ARG A 323 -15.87 -14.35 -6.20
C ARG A 323 -14.47 -13.90 -6.63
N ARG A 324 -14.25 -12.58 -6.78
CA ARG A 324 -13.00 -11.99 -7.28
C ARG A 324 -12.01 -11.70 -6.15
N CYS A 325 -12.51 -11.41 -4.95
CA CYS A 325 -11.71 -11.23 -3.74
C CYS A 325 -11.40 -12.58 -3.10
N LYS A 326 -10.38 -13.27 -3.63
CA LYS A 326 -9.96 -14.58 -3.10
C LYS A 326 -9.26 -14.47 -1.74
N TRP A 327 -8.64 -13.32 -1.47
CA TRP A 327 -7.88 -13.09 -0.25
C TRP A 327 -8.71 -12.30 0.74
N VAL A 328 -8.94 -12.89 1.91
CA VAL A 328 -9.69 -12.26 3.00
C VAL A 328 -8.83 -12.33 4.25
N PHE A 329 -8.50 -11.17 4.81
CA PHE A 329 -7.76 -11.04 6.04
C PHE A 329 -8.65 -10.45 7.12
N GLU A 330 -8.76 -11.11 8.26
CA GLU A 330 -9.53 -10.62 9.41
C GLU A 330 -8.57 -10.26 10.54
N ILE A 331 -8.39 -8.94 10.76
CA ILE A 331 -7.52 -8.42 11.80
C ILE A 331 -8.25 -8.47 13.13
N SER A 332 -7.71 -9.27 14.05
CA SER A 332 -8.18 -9.38 15.43
C SER A 332 -7.85 -8.13 16.24
N ASN A 333 -8.62 -7.92 17.31
CA ASN A 333 -8.38 -6.85 18.28
C ASN A 333 -7.03 -7.01 19.00
N TYR A 334 -6.42 -5.89 19.37
CA TYR A 334 -5.17 -5.91 20.11
C TYR A 334 -5.40 -6.24 21.59
N THR A 335 -4.49 -7.06 22.14
CA THR A 335 -4.40 -7.27 23.58
C THR A 335 -3.75 -6.06 24.26
N PRO A 336 -3.97 -5.82 25.56
CA PRO A 336 -3.30 -4.72 26.28
C PRO A 336 -1.77 -4.74 26.15
N LYS A 337 -1.16 -5.93 26.17
CA LYS A 337 0.28 -6.10 25.92
C LYS A 337 0.71 -5.67 24.52
N MET A 338 -0.15 -5.86 23.52
CA MET A 338 0.09 -5.38 22.16
C MET A 338 -0.05 -3.85 22.09
N LEU A 339 -1.00 -3.26 22.84
CA LEU A 339 -1.13 -1.80 22.95
C LEU A 339 0.12 -1.16 23.56
N THR A 340 0.72 -1.77 24.59
CA THR A 340 2.03 -1.33 25.14
C THR A 340 3.10 -1.23 24.05
N LYS A 341 3.22 -2.28 23.23
CA LYS A 341 4.21 -2.31 22.13
C LYS A 341 3.90 -1.26 21.06
N ILE A 342 2.63 -1.10 20.69
CA ILE A 342 2.20 -0.10 19.70
C ILE A 342 2.49 1.32 20.22
N PHE A 343 2.14 1.62 21.47
CA PHE A 343 2.38 2.91 22.11
C PHE A 343 3.88 3.24 22.14
N LYS A 344 4.73 2.29 22.56
CA LYS A 344 6.20 2.49 22.52
C LYS A 344 6.69 2.79 21.11
N LYS A 345 6.24 2.01 20.12
CA LYS A 345 6.63 2.22 18.71
C LYS A 345 6.20 3.59 18.17
N GLN A 346 5.01 4.06 18.53
CA GLN A 346 4.50 5.39 18.16
C GLN A 346 5.31 6.54 18.80
N MET A 347 5.82 6.33 20.01
CA MET A 347 6.68 7.29 20.70
C MET A 347 8.09 7.32 20.11
N GLU A 348 8.68 6.14 19.89
CA GLU A 348 10.02 5.97 19.33
C GLU A 348 10.11 6.49 17.88
N SER A 349 9.08 6.31 17.06
CA SER A 349 9.02 6.85 15.70
C SER A 349 9.07 8.39 15.67
N SER A 350 8.62 9.03 16.75
CA SER A 350 8.68 10.48 16.96
C SER A 350 9.96 10.92 17.70
N PHE A 351 10.95 10.03 17.86
CA PHE A 351 12.19 10.22 18.62
C PHE A 351 11.99 10.50 20.11
N TRP A 352 10.95 9.92 20.72
CA TRP A 352 10.72 9.96 22.16
C TRP A 352 11.16 8.66 22.83
N LYS A 353 11.73 8.78 24.03
CA LYS A 353 12.06 7.63 24.89
C LYS A 353 10.95 7.43 25.91
N VAL A 354 10.48 6.19 26.06
CA VAL A 354 9.55 5.82 27.13
C VAL A 354 10.34 5.18 28.26
N ASP A 355 10.52 5.90 29.36
CA ASP A 355 11.23 5.44 30.56
C ASP A 355 10.23 4.85 31.57
N ILE A 356 9.53 3.82 31.12
CA ILE A 356 8.53 3.08 31.89
C ILE A 356 8.71 1.60 31.58
N LYS A 357 8.71 0.77 32.63
CA LYS A 357 8.82 -0.68 32.52
C LYS A 357 7.63 -1.26 31.76
N ASP A 358 7.86 -2.33 31.01
CA ASP A 358 6.81 -3.01 30.24
C ASP A 358 5.69 -3.52 31.16
N GLU A 359 6.03 -4.04 32.35
CA GLU A 359 5.02 -4.54 33.29
C GLU A 359 4.08 -3.43 33.79
N ASP A 360 4.61 -2.23 34.02
CA ASP A 360 3.83 -1.06 34.45
C ASP A 360 2.87 -0.57 33.34
N LEU A 361 3.34 -0.57 32.08
CA LEU A 361 2.52 -0.18 30.93
C LEU A 361 1.45 -1.23 30.61
N ASP A 362 1.81 -2.51 30.67
CA ASP A 362 0.86 -3.61 30.50
C ASP A 362 -0.27 -3.51 31.54
N ALA A 363 0.08 -3.28 32.81
CA ALA A 363 -0.91 -3.07 33.87
C ALA A 363 -1.77 -1.81 33.65
N PHE A 364 -1.18 -0.73 33.12
CA PHE A 364 -1.91 0.48 32.76
C PHE A 364 -2.95 0.24 31.66
N PHE A 365 -2.57 -0.42 30.56
CA PHE A 365 -3.50 -0.72 29.47
C PHE A 365 -4.54 -1.76 29.87
N GLU A 366 -4.19 -2.73 30.72
CA GLU A 366 -5.14 -3.73 31.24
C GLU A 366 -6.21 -3.05 32.10
N LYS A 367 -5.81 -2.18 33.04
CA LYS A 367 -6.72 -1.44 33.91
C LYS A 367 -7.67 -0.53 33.12
N ASN A 368 -7.19 0.03 32.01
CA ASN A 368 -7.89 1.06 31.25
C ASN A 368 -8.42 0.58 29.88
N LYS A 369 -8.50 -0.74 29.65
CA LYS A 369 -8.82 -1.35 28.34
C LYS A 369 -10.09 -0.79 27.68
N ASN A 370 -11.13 -0.51 28.48
CA ASN A 370 -12.42 0.00 27.98
C ASN A 370 -12.35 1.41 27.39
N ASN A 371 -11.25 2.12 27.63
CA ASN A 371 -11.01 3.45 27.08
C ASN A 371 -10.22 3.39 25.75
N PHE A 372 -9.78 2.21 25.29
CA PHE A 372 -9.01 2.05 24.05
C PHE A 372 -9.79 1.23 23.01
N GLU A 373 -11.02 1.62 22.70
CA GLU A 373 -11.90 0.91 21.75
C GLU A 373 -11.40 0.97 20.30
N SER A 374 -10.73 2.06 19.92
CA SER A 374 -10.09 2.25 18.61
C SER A 374 -8.60 1.87 18.61
N PHE A 375 -8.13 1.16 19.64
CA PHE A 375 -6.78 0.62 19.76
C PHE A 375 -5.65 1.60 19.38
N ALA A 376 -4.97 1.40 18.24
CA ALA A 376 -3.82 2.20 17.85
C ALA A 376 -4.16 3.69 17.63
N GLY A 377 -5.41 3.99 17.25
CA GLY A 377 -5.87 5.38 17.14
C GLY A 377 -6.00 6.04 18.51
N ASP A 378 -6.38 5.28 19.54
CA ASP A 378 -6.46 5.78 20.91
C ASP A 378 -5.09 5.85 21.58
N THR A 379 -4.18 4.92 21.31
CA THR A 379 -2.79 5.04 21.76
C THR A 379 -2.07 6.22 21.11
N GLU A 380 -2.42 6.56 19.86
CA GLU A 380 -1.89 7.74 19.18
C GLU A 380 -2.35 9.04 19.86
N LYS A 381 -3.65 9.15 20.20
CA LYS A 381 -4.18 10.27 20.99
C LYS A 381 -3.49 10.37 22.35
N LEU A 382 -3.34 9.26 23.07
CA LEU A 382 -2.61 9.24 24.34
C LEU A 382 -1.14 9.68 24.16
N SER A 383 -0.48 9.24 23.09
CA SER A 383 0.89 9.65 22.77
C SER A 383 0.98 11.17 22.57
N PHE A 384 -0.03 11.78 21.95
CA PHE A 384 -0.13 13.23 21.80
C PHE A 384 -0.33 13.92 23.14
N CYS A 385 -1.23 13.43 24.00
CA CYS A 385 -1.40 13.96 25.36
C CYS A 385 -0.10 13.89 26.18
N CYS A 386 0.67 12.80 26.06
CA CYS A 386 1.97 12.68 26.74
C CYS A 386 2.96 13.75 26.27
N LYS A 387 2.97 14.05 24.97
CA LYS A 387 3.81 15.09 24.37
C LYS A 387 3.38 16.48 24.84
N LEU A 388 2.07 16.72 24.99
CA LEU A 388 1.53 17.98 25.52
C LEU A 388 1.92 18.19 26.98
N GLU A 389 1.70 17.20 27.85
CA GLU A 389 2.05 17.32 29.28
C GLU A 389 3.56 17.52 29.46
N TYR A 390 4.39 16.81 28.69
CA TYR A 390 5.84 17.08 28.68
C TYR A 390 6.16 18.52 28.25
N ALA A 391 5.47 19.05 27.22
CA ALA A 391 5.69 20.40 26.74
C ALA A 391 5.32 21.45 27.81
N CYS A 392 4.22 21.26 28.53
CA CYS A 392 3.81 22.10 29.66
C CYS A 392 4.89 22.13 30.74
N LEU A 393 5.31 20.96 31.24
CA LEU A 393 6.36 20.86 32.26
C LEU A 393 7.67 21.52 31.80
N ARG A 394 8.06 21.27 30.55
CA ARG A 394 9.30 21.84 30.01
C ARG A 394 9.21 23.36 29.86
N PHE A 395 8.05 23.89 29.47
CA PHE A 395 7.85 25.33 29.31
C PHE A 395 7.97 26.05 30.65
N ASP A 396 7.34 25.52 31.70
CA ASP A 396 7.42 26.05 33.06
C ASP A 396 8.87 26.00 33.61
N ASP A 397 9.62 24.94 33.30
CA ASP A 397 11.05 24.83 33.63
C ASP A 397 11.91 25.90 32.95
N ILE A 398 11.62 26.25 31.68
CA ILE A 398 12.35 27.33 30.98
C ILE A 398 12.12 28.66 31.68
N TYR A 399 10.86 28.94 32.06
CA TYR A 399 10.50 30.19 32.71
C TYR A 399 11.16 30.33 34.10
N SER A 400 11.25 29.23 34.84
CA SER A 400 11.84 29.23 36.19
C SER A 400 13.37 29.23 36.23
N THR A 401 14.04 28.56 35.28
CA THR A 401 15.51 28.38 35.31
C THR A 401 16.32 29.32 34.41
N GLN A 402 15.67 30.07 33.50
CA GLN A 402 16.30 30.91 32.46
C GLN A 402 17.37 30.21 31.59
N GLU A 403 17.53 28.88 31.71
CA GLU A 403 18.50 28.10 30.94
C GLU A 403 17.82 27.17 29.94
N LEU A 404 18.18 27.35 28.66
CA LEU A 404 17.90 26.36 27.62
C LEU A 404 18.90 25.20 27.74
N LYS A 405 18.66 24.27 28.68
CA LYS A 405 19.38 22.99 28.69
C LYS A 405 19.13 22.26 27.36
N LYS A 406 20.15 22.28 26.48
CA LYS A 406 20.14 21.68 25.12
C LYS A 406 20.01 20.16 25.12
N THR A 407 20.11 19.50 26.28
CA THR A 407 20.34 18.06 26.39
C THR A 407 19.31 17.35 27.29
N ILE A 408 18.05 17.79 27.28
CA ILE A 408 16.98 17.06 27.96
C ILE A 408 16.27 16.20 26.92
N TYR A 409 16.54 14.91 26.96
CA TYR A 409 15.91 13.92 26.09
C TYR A 409 14.39 13.95 26.29
N LYS A 410 13.66 14.00 25.18
CA LYS A 410 12.21 13.80 25.06
C LYS A 410 11.78 12.47 25.71
N THR A 411 11.66 12.47 27.03
CA THR A 411 11.50 11.25 27.83
C THR A 411 10.19 11.31 28.59
N ILE A 412 9.34 10.29 28.39
CA ILE A 412 8.08 10.16 29.12
C ILE A 412 8.28 9.20 30.28
N ASN A 413 8.03 9.70 31.49
CA ASN A 413 8.03 8.93 32.73
C ASN A 413 6.59 8.61 33.16
N LYS A 414 6.47 7.80 34.23
CA LYS A 414 5.16 7.35 34.76
C LYS A 414 4.25 8.51 35.20
N ASN A 415 4.81 9.59 35.75
CA ASN A 415 4.01 10.74 36.21
C ASN A 415 3.37 11.49 35.04
N ILE A 416 4.15 11.72 33.97
CA ILE A 416 3.65 12.36 32.74
C ILE A 416 2.54 11.50 32.12
N LEU A 417 2.74 10.18 32.04
CA LEU A 417 1.74 9.27 31.49
C LEU A 417 0.41 9.35 32.25
N LEU A 418 0.45 9.36 33.60
CA LEU A 418 -0.77 9.39 34.41
C LEU A 418 -1.54 10.70 34.25
N LYS A 419 -0.85 11.85 34.22
CA LYS A 419 -1.49 13.15 33.99
C LYS A 419 -2.05 13.26 32.57
N ALA A 420 -1.25 12.90 31.57
CA ALA A 420 -1.69 12.87 30.18
C ALA A 420 -2.89 11.94 29.96
N TYR A 421 -3.00 10.88 30.76
CA TYR A 421 -4.15 9.99 30.71
C TYR A 421 -5.43 10.64 31.27
N GLU A 422 -5.35 11.46 32.31
CA GLU A 422 -6.51 12.23 32.78
C GLU A 422 -6.98 13.24 31.72
N ASP A 423 -6.04 13.92 31.04
CA ASP A 423 -6.35 14.81 29.91
C ASP A 423 -6.93 14.05 28.72
N TYR A 424 -6.43 12.84 28.46
CA TYR A 424 -6.97 11.97 27.43
C TYR A 424 -8.43 11.59 27.73
N LYS A 425 -8.75 11.26 28.99
CA LYS A 425 -10.13 10.92 29.41
C LYS A 425 -11.06 12.12 29.36
N SER A 426 -10.61 13.30 29.77
CA SER A 426 -11.44 14.52 29.77
C SER A 426 -11.82 14.96 28.35
N ASN A 427 -10.98 14.62 27.36
CA ASN A 427 -11.22 14.90 25.94
C ASN A 427 -11.92 13.75 25.20
N MET A 428 -12.34 12.68 25.88
CA MET A 428 -13.19 11.67 25.26
C MET A 428 -14.60 12.24 25.02
N PRO A 429 -15.23 11.94 23.87
CA PRO A 429 -16.64 12.26 23.69
C PRO A 429 -17.45 11.60 24.82
N ASN A 430 -18.23 12.40 25.55
CA ASN A 430 -19.09 11.90 26.63
C ASN A 430 -20.04 10.84 26.07
N LYS A 431 -19.88 9.58 26.49
CA LYS A 431 -20.79 8.47 26.13
C LYS A 431 -22.26 8.77 26.50
N GLU A 432 -22.50 9.65 27.46
CA GLU A 432 -23.87 10.07 27.85
C GLU A 432 -24.54 10.99 26.82
N ASN A 433 -23.79 11.75 26.01
CA ASN A 433 -24.37 12.63 24.99
C ASN A 433 -24.73 11.92 23.68
N GLU A 434 -24.24 10.69 23.45
CA GLU A 434 -24.63 9.89 22.28
C GLU A 434 -26.02 9.24 22.43
N LEU A 435 -26.52 9.07 23.67
CA LEU A 435 -27.89 8.59 23.90
C LEU A 435 -28.95 9.70 23.73
N LEU A 436 -28.55 10.97 23.86
CA LEU A 436 -29.46 12.12 23.74
C LEU A 436 -29.62 12.62 22.30
N THR A 437 -28.68 12.31 21.40
CA THR A 437 -28.76 12.70 19.98
C THR A 437 -29.55 11.73 19.10
N TYR A 438 -29.98 10.57 19.64
CA TYR A 438 -30.92 9.66 18.95
C TYR A 438 -32.40 9.97 19.22
N PHE A 439 -32.71 10.96 20.07
CA PHE A 439 -34.08 11.35 20.43
C PHE A 439 -34.39 12.84 20.28
N SER A 440 -33.60 13.60 19.52
CA SER A 440 -33.86 15.02 19.22
C SER A 440 -34.19 15.26 17.75
#